data_AF-A0A967VP14-F1
#
_entry.id   AF-A0A967VP14-F1
#
_cell.length_a   1.000
_cell.length_b   1.000
_cell.length_c   1.000
_cell.angle_alpha   90.00
_cell.angle_beta   90.00
_cell.angle_gamma   90.00
#
_symmetry.space_group_name_H-M   'P 1'
#
loop_
_entity.id
_entity.type
_entity.pdbx_description
1 polymer ?
#
loop_
_entity_poly.entity_id
_entity_poly.type
_entity_poly.pdbx_seq_one_letter_code
_entity_poly.pdbx_strand_id
1 'polypeptide(L)'
;MAERAAVRALFGESRITARLPVTVPQVAERGAGLDRPAVPMDLAPPLEADGRRFERVVALLEAAVEDRVTPGGVLAVGHQGRLALLHPFGRFTYDEDAPPVRRETIYDLASLTKVVGTTTAAMMLYEGDRLPLDAPVTDYLPELARGPDAEAK
;
A
#
# COMPACT_ATOMS: atom_id res chain seq x y z
N MET A 1 10.20 -7.42 -20.36
CA MET A 1 8.80 -7.18 -20.80
C MET A 1 7.81 -8.12 -20.12
N ALA A 2 8.03 -9.45 -20.12
CA ALA A 2 7.13 -10.41 -19.46
C ALA A 2 7.02 -10.23 -17.93
N GLU A 3 8.12 -9.94 -17.24
CA GLU A 3 8.13 -9.74 -15.79
C GLU A 3 7.33 -8.50 -15.37
N ARG A 4 7.54 -7.36 -16.02
CA ARG A 4 6.70 -6.16 -15.83
C ARG A 4 5.22 -6.42 -16.09
N ALA A 5 4.88 -7.19 -17.13
CA ALA A 5 3.50 -7.55 -17.40
C ALA A 5 2.91 -8.45 -16.30
N ALA A 6 3.69 -9.38 -15.74
CA ALA A 6 3.28 -10.24 -14.64
C ALA A 6 3.07 -9.45 -13.34
N VAL A 7 3.96 -8.52 -13.02
CA VAL A 7 3.83 -7.62 -11.85
C VAL A 7 2.58 -6.75 -11.98
N ARG A 8 2.37 -6.12 -13.13
CA ARG A 8 1.16 -5.31 -13.39
C ARG A 8 -0.11 -6.14 -13.32
N ALA A 9 -0.09 -7.37 -13.80
CA ALA A 9 -1.20 -8.31 -13.65
C ALA A 9 -1.45 -8.69 -12.18
N LEU A 10 -0.39 -8.92 -11.39
CA LEU A 10 -0.48 -9.24 -9.96
C LEU A 10 -1.13 -8.09 -9.17
N PHE A 11 -0.76 -6.85 -9.49
CA PHE A 11 -1.32 -5.65 -8.87
C PHE A 11 -2.65 -5.18 -9.51
N GLY A 12 -3.24 -5.99 -10.40
CA GLY A 12 -4.55 -5.71 -10.99
C GLY A 12 -4.53 -4.64 -12.10
N GLU A 13 -3.40 -4.06 -12.45
CA GLU A 13 -3.30 -3.06 -13.52
C GLU A 13 -3.48 -3.62 -14.93
N SER A 14 -3.38 -4.95 -15.10
CA SER A 14 -3.49 -5.61 -16.40
C SER A 14 -4.48 -6.76 -16.37
N ARG A 15 -5.27 -6.89 -17.45
CA ARG A 15 -6.23 -7.98 -17.60
C ARG A 15 -5.46 -9.30 -17.67
N ILE A 16 -5.89 -10.30 -16.91
CA ILE A 16 -5.34 -11.65 -16.98
C ILE A 16 -6.28 -12.47 -17.85
N THR A 17 -5.85 -12.82 -19.06
CA THR A 17 -6.55 -13.74 -19.97
C THR A 17 -5.73 -14.98 -20.32
N ALA A 18 -4.62 -15.19 -19.60
CA ALA A 18 -3.67 -16.27 -19.89
C ALA A 18 -4.34 -17.65 -19.85
N ARG A 19 -3.88 -18.54 -20.73
CA ARG A 19 -4.29 -19.94 -20.83
C ARG A 19 -3.02 -20.79 -20.81
N LEU A 20 -3.04 -21.90 -20.09
CA LEU A 20 -1.90 -22.81 -20.00
C LEU A 20 -1.65 -23.44 -21.38
N PRO A 21 -0.44 -23.30 -21.95
CA PRO A 21 -0.13 -23.90 -23.25
C PRO A 21 0.05 -25.42 -23.16
N VAL A 22 0.23 -25.95 -21.94
CA VAL A 22 0.50 -27.35 -21.61
C VAL A 22 -0.34 -27.81 -20.41
N THR A 23 -0.55 -29.12 -20.27
CA THR A 23 -1.13 -29.70 -19.05
C THR A 23 -0.04 -29.77 -17.97
N VAL A 24 -0.36 -29.32 -16.77
CA VAL A 24 0.45 -29.50 -15.56
C VAL A 24 -0.23 -30.59 -14.73
N PRO A 25 0.33 -31.82 -14.67
CA PRO A 25 -0.29 -32.94 -13.96
C PRO A 25 -0.66 -32.55 -12.53
N GLN A 26 -1.86 -32.93 -12.09
CA GLN A 26 -2.41 -32.67 -10.75
C GLN A 26 -2.70 -31.19 -10.42
N VAL A 27 -2.35 -30.25 -11.30
CA VAL A 27 -2.54 -28.80 -11.09
C VAL A 27 -3.62 -28.25 -12.02
N ALA A 28 -3.46 -28.42 -13.34
CA ALA A 28 -4.39 -27.85 -14.32
C ALA A 28 -4.16 -28.41 -15.74
N GLU A 29 -5.25 -28.56 -16.50
CA GLU A 29 -5.21 -29.01 -17.90
C GLU A 29 -4.76 -27.92 -18.88
N ARG A 30 -4.27 -28.34 -20.05
CA ARG A 30 -4.01 -27.44 -21.18
C ARG A 30 -5.26 -26.63 -21.49
N GLY A 31 -5.09 -25.31 -21.64
CA GLY A 31 -6.18 -24.38 -21.88
C GLY A 31 -6.89 -23.90 -20.61
N ALA A 32 -6.59 -24.45 -19.42
CA ALA A 32 -7.03 -23.85 -18.17
C ALA A 32 -6.35 -22.49 -17.98
N GLY A 33 -7.05 -21.54 -17.35
CA GLY A 33 -6.53 -20.19 -17.18
C GLY A 33 -7.47 -19.28 -16.41
N LEU A 34 -7.01 -18.07 -16.16
CA LEU A 34 -7.81 -17.04 -15.49
C LEU A 34 -8.38 -16.09 -16.54
N ASP A 35 -9.61 -15.66 -16.35
CA ASP A 35 -10.18 -14.49 -17.00
C ASP A 35 -10.54 -13.48 -15.93
N ARG A 36 -9.60 -12.58 -15.64
CA ARG A 36 -9.78 -11.52 -14.65
C ARG A 36 -9.62 -10.15 -15.31
N PRO A 37 -10.62 -9.26 -15.19
CA PRO A 37 -10.48 -7.88 -15.65
C PRO A 37 -9.34 -7.19 -14.92
N ALA A 38 -8.72 -6.20 -15.58
CA ALA A 38 -7.87 -5.25 -14.87
C ALA A 38 -8.75 -4.48 -13.88
N VAL A 39 -8.28 -4.39 -12.64
CA VAL A 39 -8.83 -3.53 -11.60
C VAL A 39 -7.70 -2.61 -11.16
N PRO A 40 -7.32 -1.62 -11.99
CA PRO A 40 -6.32 -0.65 -11.57
C PRO A 40 -6.79 0.04 -10.30
N MET A 41 -5.86 0.39 -9.42
CA MET A 41 -6.15 1.17 -8.22
C MET A 41 -6.35 2.65 -8.58
N ASP A 42 -7.16 2.93 -9.60
CA ASP A 42 -7.72 4.25 -9.81
C ASP A 42 -8.79 4.41 -8.73
N LEU A 43 -8.47 5.10 -7.63
CA LEU A 43 -9.42 5.37 -6.55
C LEU A 43 -10.52 6.31 -7.06
N ALA A 44 -11.41 5.79 -7.91
CA ALA A 44 -12.59 6.49 -8.34
C ALA A 44 -13.35 6.94 -7.08
N PRO A 45 -13.89 8.17 -7.07
CA PRO A 45 -14.58 8.70 -5.91
C PRO A 45 -15.69 7.74 -5.48
N PRO A 46 -16.06 7.76 -4.19
CA PRO A 46 -17.05 6.83 -3.67
C PRO A 46 -18.31 6.89 -4.53
N LEU A 47 -18.78 5.72 -4.99
CA LEU A 47 -20.25 5.59 -5.09
C LEU A 47 -20.73 5.82 -3.67
N GLU A 48 -21.76 6.63 -3.46
CA GLU A 48 -22.34 6.85 -2.14
C GLU A 48 -22.35 5.52 -1.40
N ALA A 49 -21.52 5.43 -0.36
CA ALA A 49 -21.33 4.18 0.36
C ALA A 49 -22.73 3.69 0.75
N ASP A 50 -22.99 2.38 0.63
CA ASP A 50 -24.08 1.79 1.41
C ASP A 50 -23.66 1.94 2.87
N GLY A 51 -23.91 3.12 3.45
CA GLY A 51 -23.34 3.59 4.71
C GLY A 51 -23.58 2.61 5.85
N ARG A 52 -24.68 1.85 5.74
CA ARG A 52 -25.07 0.76 6.62
C ARG A 52 -24.00 -0.31 6.80
N ARG A 53 -23.17 -0.57 5.79
CA ARG A 53 -22.11 -1.58 5.89
C ARG A 53 -20.99 -1.18 6.85
N PHE A 54 -20.75 0.12 7.01
CA PHE A 54 -19.63 0.65 7.78
C PHE A 54 -20.05 1.36 9.08
N GLU A 55 -21.34 1.43 9.39
CA GLU A 55 -21.87 2.06 10.62
C GLU A 55 -21.14 1.59 11.88
N ARG A 56 -20.87 0.28 12.00
CA ARG A 56 -20.18 -0.26 13.18
C ARG A 56 -18.74 0.24 13.33
N VAL A 57 -18.00 0.38 12.23
CA VAL A 57 -16.61 0.87 12.32
C VAL A 57 -16.58 2.37 12.54
N VAL A 58 -17.53 3.12 11.96
CA VAL A 58 -17.69 4.55 12.22
C VAL A 58 -18.02 4.78 13.70
N ALA A 59 -19.00 4.06 14.25
CA ALA A 59 -19.35 4.16 15.67
C ALA A 59 -18.17 3.82 16.59
N LEU A 60 -17.35 2.84 16.23
CA LEU A 60 -16.14 2.50 16.99
C LEU A 60 -15.10 3.64 16.97
N LEU A 61 -14.94 4.32 15.84
CA LEU A 61 -14.01 5.46 15.73
C LEU A 61 -14.50 6.66 16.52
N GLU A 62 -15.80 6.96 16.50
CA GLU A 62 -16.39 8.02 17.32
C GLU A 62 -16.23 7.71 18.82
N ALA A 63 -16.48 6.46 19.24
CA ALA A 63 -16.24 6.02 20.61
C ALA A 63 -14.76 6.15 21.01
N ALA A 64 -13.82 5.84 20.10
CA ALA A 64 -12.39 6.01 20.37
C ALA A 64 -11.98 7.47 20.57
N VAL A 65 -12.68 8.42 19.94
CA VAL A 65 -12.50 9.86 20.21
C VAL A 65 -13.08 10.24 21.56
N GLU A 66 -14.29 9.77 21.88
CA GLU A 66 -14.95 10.01 23.16
C GLU A 66 -14.12 9.46 24.35
N ASP A 67 -13.60 8.25 24.20
CA ASP A 67 -12.71 7.58 25.16
C ASP A 67 -11.28 8.14 25.19
N ARG A 68 -11.00 9.18 24.38
CA ARG A 68 -9.68 9.84 24.24
C ARG A 68 -8.53 8.89 23.91
N VAL A 69 -8.81 7.85 23.11
CA VAL A 69 -7.77 6.96 22.56
C VAL A 69 -6.99 7.65 21.44
N THR A 70 -7.69 8.45 20.62
CA THR A 70 -7.10 9.30 19.58
C THR A 70 -7.92 10.59 19.44
N PRO A 71 -7.32 11.75 19.12
CA PRO A 71 -8.09 12.98 18.93
C PRO A 71 -8.92 12.97 17.64
N GLY A 72 -8.50 12.23 16.62
CA GLY A 72 -9.18 12.16 15.32
C GLY A 72 -8.36 11.47 14.23
N GLY A 73 -8.91 11.41 13.02
CA GLY A 73 -8.27 10.80 11.86
C GLY A 73 -9.18 10.70 10.64
N VAL A 74 -8.70 10.00 9.60
CA VAL A 74 -9.49 9.70 8.40
C VAL A 74 -9.44 8.21 8.12
N LEU A 75 -10.61 7.57 8.02
CA LEU A 75 -10.75 6.18 7.58
C LEU A 75 -11.02 6.15 6.06
N ALA A 76 -10.16 5.44 5.33
CA ALA A 76 -10.34 5.14 3.92
C ALA A 76 -10.44 3.63 3.70
N VAL A 77 -11.45 3.19 2.93
CA VAL A 77 -11.62 1.76 2.57
C VAL A 77 -11.68 1.63 1.07
N GLY A 78 -10.71 0.95 0.47
CA GLY A 78 -10.69 0.61 -0.96
C GLY A 78 -11.24 -0.79 -1.22
N HIS A 79 -12.09 -0.97 -2.23
CA HIS A 79 -12.54 -2.28 -2.70
C HIS A 79 -12.72 -2.28 -4.21
N GLN A 80 -12.12 -3.26 -4.89
CA GLN A 80 -12.22 -3.45 -6.35
C GLN A 80 -11.93 -2.15 -7.14
N GLY A 81 -10.82 -1.47 -6.81
CA GLY A 81 -10.43 -0.23 -7.50
C GLY A 81 -11.38 0.94 -7.23
N ARG A 82 -12.08 0.95 -6.10
CA ARG A 82 -13.00 2.03 -5.73
C ARG A 82 -12.84 2.39 -4.26
N LEU A 83 -13.02 3.66 -3.92
CA LEU A 83 -13.08 4.09 -2.53
C LEU A 83 -14.49 3.81 -1.99
N ALA A 84 -14.66 2.72 -1.25
CA ALA A 84 -15.93 2.32 -0.65
C ALA A 84 -16.34 3.19 0.55
N LEU A 85 -15.37 3.82 1.23
CA LEU A 85 -15.60 4.76 2.33
C LEU A 85 -14.45 5.77 2.43
N LEU A 86 -14.78 7.03 2.69
CA LEU A 86 -13.83 8.06 3.12
C LEU A 86 -14.48 8.93 4.21
N HIS A 87 -14.08 8.69 5.44
CA HIS A 87 -14.74 9.23 6.63
C HIS A 87 -13.73 9.92 7.55
N PRO A 88 -13.72 11.26 7.62
CA PRO A 88 -12.99 11.98 8.66
C PRO A 88 -13.76 11.91 9.98
N PHE A 89 -13.05 11.85 11.10
CA PHE A 89 -13.61 11.84 12.45
C PHE A 89 -12.71 12.62 13.42
N GLY A 90 -13.29 13.17 14.48
CA GLY A 90 -12.57 13.91 15.51
C GLY A 90 -11.88 15.20 15.04
N ARG A 91 -10.83 15.59 15.76
CA ARG A 91 -10.11 16.87 15.65
C ARG A 91 -8.59 16.65 15.70
N PHE A 92 -7.83 17.72 15.51
CA PHE A 92 -6.35 17.62 15.44
C PHE A 92 -5.72 17.31 16.81
N THR A 93 -6.29 17.87 17.88
CA THR A 93 -5.89 17.65 19.27
C THR A 93 -7.13 17.42 20.12
N TYR A 94 -6.95 17.14 21.40
CA TYR A 94 -8.05 16.97 22.36
C TYR A 94 -8.70 18.28 22.82
N ASP A 95 -8.19 19.43 22.37
CA ASP A 95 -8.70 20.74 22.77
C ASP A 95 -10.06 21.00 22.11
N GLU A 96 -10.99 21.61 22.84
CA GLU A 96 -12.34 21.89 22.34
C GLU A 96 -12.36 22.81 21.12
N ASP A 97 -11.36 23.68 20.99
CA ASP A 97 -11.21 24.63 19.88
C ASP A 97 -10.33 24.10 18.74
N ALA A 98 -9.78 22.88 18.86
CA ALA A 98 -8.90 22.30 17.85
C ALA A 98 -9.61 22.23 16.48
N PRO A 99 -8.93 22.45 15.35
CA PRO A 99 -9.57 22.29 14.04
C PRO A 99 -10.12 20.86 13.84
N PRO A 100 -11.31 20.71 13.24
CA PRO A 100 -11.84 19.39 12.90
C PRO A 100 -11.01 18.74 11.80
N VAL A 101 -10.91 17.41 11.84
CA VAL A 101 -10.31 16.65 10.74
C VAL A 101 -11.19 16.73 9.49
N ARG A 102 -10.55 16.91 8.33
CA ARG A 102 -11.20 16.92 7.02
C ARG A 102 -10.62 15.79 6.18
N ARG A 103 -11.32 15.42 5.11
CA ARG A 103 -10.88 14.37 4.17
C ARG A 103 -9.52 14.71 3.54
N GLU A 104 -9.24 15.99 3.38
CA GLU A 104 -8.04 16.54 2.76
C GLU A 104 -6.98 16.94 3.80
N THR A 105 -7.18 16.62 5.08
CA THR A 105 -6.19 16.90 6.11
C THR A 105 -4.87 16.19 5.78
N ILE A 106 -3.78 16.95 5.75
CA ILE A 106 -2.43 16.45 5.50
C ILE A 106 -1.82 16.01 6.83
N TYR A 107 -1.25 14.81 6.85
CA TYR A 107 -0.56 14.21 7.99
C TYR A 107 0.91 13.97 7.68
N ASP A 108 1.78 14.03 8.70
CA ASP A 108 3.11 13.47 8.60
C ASP A 108 3.00 11.94 8.49
N LEU A 109 3.66 11.37 7.48
CA LEU A 109 3.67 9.93 7.23
C LEU A 109 4.64 9.19 8.17
N ALA A 110 5.60 9.90 8.77
CA ALA A 110 6.61 9.33 9.66
C ALA A 110 7.21 8.03 9.11
N SER A 111 7.13 6.92 9.84
CA SER A 111 7.69 5.63 9.41
C SER A 111 7.08 5.04 8.15
N LEU A 112 5.89 5.48 7.71
CA LEU A 112 5.36 5.06 6.39
C LEU A 112 6.24 5.54 5.23
N THR A 113 7.04 6.60 5.45
CA THR A 113 8.03 7.09 4.47
C THR A 113 9.01 5.99 4.04
N LYS A 114 9.33 5.05 4.94
CA LYS A 114 10.23 3.92 4.62
C LYS A 114 9.68 3.10 3.46
N VAL A 115 8.43 2.63 3.58
CA VAL A 115 7.83 1.76 2.57
C VAL A 115 7.40 2.54 1.34
N VAL A 116 6.77 3.70 1.52
CA VAL A 116 6.20 4.49 0.41
C VAL A 116 7.29 5.18 -0.40
N GLY A 117 8.26 5.80 0.27
CA GLY A 117 9.32 6.57 -0.38
C GLY A 117 10.62 5.78 -0.55
N THR A 118 11.25 5.42 0.57
CA THR A 118 12.62 4.88 0.56
C THR A 118 12.72 3.54 -0.16
N THR A 119 11.86 2.58 0.18
CA THR A 119 11.84 1.25 -0.42
C THR A 119 11.48 1.34 -1.90
N THR A 120 10.46 2.12 -2.27
CA THR A 120 10.09 2.34 -3.67
C THR A 120 11.27 2.87 -4.49
N ALA A 121 11.95 3.92 -3.99
CA ALA A 121 13.12 4.49 -4.66
C ALA A 121 14.28 3.48 -4.76
N ALA A 122 14.54 2.71 -3.70
CA ALA A 122 15.58 1.68 -3.71
C ALA A 122 15.28 0.58 -4.73
N MET A 123 14.03 0.11 -4.83
CA MET A 123 13.65 -0.93 -5.80
C MET A 123 13.68 -0.41 -7.24
N MET A 124 13.36 0.87 -7.48
CA MET A 124 13.56 1.49 -8.80
C MET A 124 15.04 1.52 -9.21
N LEU A 125 15.95 1.75 -8.27
CA LEU A 125 17.39 1.69 -8.52
C LEU A 125 17.88 0.25 -8.74
N TYR A 126 17.31 -0.71 -8.02
CA TYR A 126 17.58 -2.14 -8.23
C TYR A 126 17.14 -2.59 -9.63
N GLU A 127 15.92 -2.25 -10.06
CA GLU A 127 15.43 -2.52 -11.43
C GLU A 127 16.34 -1.91 -12.52
N GLY A 128 17.04 -0.82 -12.19
CA GLY A 128 17.95 -0.14 -13.10
C GLY A 128 19.40 -0.64 -13.03
N ASP A 129 19.69 -1.74 -12.34
CA ASP A 129 21.04 -2.28 -12.10
C ASP A 129 22.00 -1.29 -11.39
N ARG A 130 21.45 -0.32 -10.63
CA ARG A 130 22.23 0.72 -9.93
C ARG A 130 22.43 0.44 -8.45
N LEU A 131 21.58 -0.40 -7.87
CA LEU A 131 21.62 -0.78 -6.46
C LEU A 131 21.36 -2.29 -6.32
N PRO A 132 22.34 -3.16 -6.63
CA PRO A 132 22.21 -4.59 -6.38
C PRO A 132 22.00 -4.84 -4.88
N LEU A 133 20.99 -5.64 -4.53
CA LEU A 133 20.62 -5.85 -3.11
C LEU A 133 21.69 -6.59 -2.30
N ASP A 134 22.51 -7.39 -2.98
CA ASP A 134 23.61 -8.14 -2.37
C ASP A 134 24.93 -7.36 -2.37
N ALA A 135 24.95 -6.13 -2.89
CA ALA A 135 26.14 -5.29 -2.86
C ALA A 135 26.47 -4.88 -1.41
N PRO A 136 27.74 -4.95 -1.00
CA PRO A 136 28.16 -4.42 0.29
C PRO A 136 27.77 -2.94 0.44
N VAL A 137 27.21 -2.57 1.60
CA VAL A 137 26.84 -1.16 1.87
C VAL A 137 28.05 -0.21 1.76
N THR A 138 29.25 -0.73 2.01
CA THR A 138 30.53 -0.01 1.92
C THR A 138 30.87 0.47 0.52
N ASP A 139 30.28 -0.12 -0.53
CA ASP A 139 30.47 0.32 -1.91
C ASP A 139 29.81 1.70 -2.14
N TYR A 140 28.81 2.04 -1.33
CA TYR A 140 28.04 3.28 -1.41
C TYR A 140 28.33 4.24 -0.25
N LEU A 141 28.61 3.71 0.94
CA LEU A 141 28.90 4.44 2.17
C LEU A 141 30.23 3.95 2.77
N PRO A 142 31.38 4.39 2.22
CA PRO A 142 32.71 3.90 2.63
C PRO A 142 33.02 4.10 4.12
N GLU A 143 32.41 5.09 4.76
CA GLU A 143 32.55 5.38 6.19
C GLU A 143 32.07 4.23 7.09
N LEU A 144 31.15 3.38 6.61
CA LEU A 144 30.64 2.23 7.36
C LEU A 144 31.64 1.07 7.41
N ALA A 145 32.71 1.11 6.62
CA ALA A 145 33.77 0.09 6.64
C ALA A 145 34.60 0.09 7.94
N ARG A 146 34.47 1.11 8.79
CA ARG A 146 35.27 1.31 10.02
C ARG A 146 34.44 1.23 11.31
N GLY A 147 33.26 0.62 11.26
CA GLY A 147 32.35 0.48 12.41
C GLY A 147 32.83 -0.55 13.45
N PRO A 148 32.23 -0.55 14.67
CA PRO A 148 32.61 -1.43 15.78
C PRO A 148 32.40 -2.94 15.49
N ASP A 149 31.55 -3.27 14.51
CA ASP A 149 31.32 -4.64 14.01
C ASP A 149 32.03 -4.89 12.68
N ALA A 150 33.16 -4.21 12.41
CA ALA A 150 34.04 -4.56 11.32
C ALA A 150 34.66 -5.94 11.62
N GLU A 151 33.91 -7.01 11.34
CA GLU A 151 34.46 -8.36 11.34
C GLU A 151 35.66 -8.34 10.40
N ALA A 152 36.82 -8.60 11.01
CA ALA A 152 38.06 -8.85 10.32
C ALA A 152 37.82 -10.00 9.33
N LYS A 153 37.68 -9.64 8.06
CA LYS A 153 37.69 -10.60 6.97
C LYS A 153 39.13 -10.86 6.53
#